data_AF-A0AAV4ZEX6-F1
#
_entry.id   AF-A0AAV4ZEX6-F1
#
_cell.length_a   1.000
_cell.length_b   1.000
_cell.length_c   1.000
_cell.angle_alpha   90.00
_cell.angle_beta   90.00
_cell.angle_gamma   90.00
#
_symmetry.space_group_name_H-M   'P 1'
#
loop_
_entity.id
_entity.type
_entity.pdbx_description
1 polymer ?
#
loop_
_entity_poly.entity_id
_entity_poly.type
_entity_poly.pdbx_seq_one_letter_code
_entity_poly.pdbx_strand_id
1 'polypeptide(L)'
;MRDTALAKTVLGTAGADNVGVDATKADQVKLKAGNTDYTFTIKAADTVNDLVNGINKSGIATAAIDTRGQLVVTGTGSDTITMQAGKTASGTFTADATETAKLTGGAAFSVAGGTSAQRSALVDQFNNLRTQINQAAQDAGFNGTNLLNGDGLTIAFNEKTGAAQSKLAVQGSAITADALGIGRFVDSGTGQAGGDFGVQNNTDLGKAADALTNALTNLKSLSSTLGSNLSVVQTRQDFAKQLVNVLDTGSADLVNADMNEEAATSQALSTRQSLAISALSLANQANQGILQLLR
;
A
#
# COMPACT_ATOMS: atom_id res chain seq x y z
N MET A 1 20.96 -13.23 -12.81
CA MET A 1 20.84 -14.68 -13.05
C MET A 1 19.64 -14.91 -13.97
N ARG A 2 19.94 -15.33 -15.20
CA ARG A 2 18.99 -15.51 -16.31
C ARG A 2 19.08 -16.98 -16.68
N ASP A 3 17.98 -17.71 -16.59
CA ASP A 3 17.91 -19.06 -17.14
C ASP A 3 16.48 -19.33 -17.57
N THR A 4 16.26 -19.17 -18.86
CA THR A 4 15.29 -19.95 -19.61
C THR A 4 15.97 -20.30 -20.93
N ALA A 5 16.95 -21.20 -20.84
CA ALA A 5 17.57 -21.79 -22.01
C ALA A 5 16.61 -22.86 -22.56
N LEU A 6 16.04 -22.61 -23.73
CA LEU A 6 15.37 -23.65 -24.51
C LEU A 6 16.12 -23.77 -25.82
N ALA A 7 17.01 -24.76 -25.87
CA ALA A 7 17.70 -25.14 -27.09
C ALA A 7 16.69 -25.66 -28.11
N LYS A 8 16.46 -24.91 -29.18
CA LYS A 8 15.71 -25.38 -30.35
C LYS A 8 16.62 -25.45 -31.56
N THR A 9 16.72 -26.65 -32.11
CA THR A 9 17.45 -27.00 -33.32
C THR A 9 16.99 -26.15 -34.49
N VAL A 10 17.87 -25.32 -35.03
CA VAL A 10 17.78 -24.84 -36.40
C VAL A 10 18.52 -25.82 -37.30
N LEU A 11 17.80 -26.40 -38.26
CA LEU A 11 18.38 -27.26 -39.29
C LEU A 11 18.99 -26.40 -40.40
N GLY A 12 20.24 -26.00 -40.21
CA GLY A 12 21.15 -25.68 -41.31
C GLY A 12 22.33 -26.63 -41.19
N THR A 13 22.42 -27.65 -42.04
CA THR A 13 23.62 -28.49 -42.10
C THR A 13 24.85 -27.62 -42.32
N ALA A 14 25.85 -27.74 -41.44
CA ALA A 14 27.15 -27.14 -41.66
C ALA A 14 27.70 -27.60 -43.03
N GLY A 15 28.00 -26.65 -43.92
CA GLY A 15 28.81 -26.91 -45.12
C GLY A 15 28.21 -26.61 -46.50
N ALA A 16 27.20 -25.75 -46.65
CA ALA A 16 26.79 -25.27 -47.99
C ALA A 16 26.47 -23.76 -48.01
N ASP A 17 27.52 -22.94 -47.97
CA ASP A 17 27.73 -21.55 -48.43
C ASP A 17 26.67 -20.42 -48.30
N ASN A 18 25.43 -20.63 -47.84
CA ASN A 18 24.50 -19.54 -47.50
C ASN A 18 23.39 -19.99 -46.52
N VAL A 19 22.66 -19.04 -45.95
CA VAL A 19 21.53 -19.28 -45.02
C VAL A 19 20.28 -19.91 -45.67
N GLY A 20 20.29 -20.17 -46.98
CA GLY A 20 19.21 -20.84 -47.70
C GLY A 20 17.92 -20.01 -47.92
N VAL A 21 17.92 -18.72 -47.54
CA VAL A 21 16.78 -17.82 -47.72
C VAL A 21 16.79 -17.21 -49.13
N ASP A 22 15.65 -17.22 -49.81
CA ASP A 22 15.45 -16.53 -51.09
C ASP A 22 15.27 -15.02 -50.84
N ALA A 23 16.35 -14.26 -51.06
CA ALA A 23 16.40 -12.81 -50.84
C ALA A 23 15.37 -12.01 -51.69
N THR A 24 14.77 -12.60 -52.73
CA THR A 24 13.70 -11.94 -53.48
C THR A 24 12.35 -11.96 -52.75
N LYS A 25 12.17 -12.96 -51.87
CA LYS A 25 10.96 -13.19 -51.07
C LYS A 25 11.12 -12.72 -49.63
N ALA A 26 12.29 -12.93 -49.04
CA ALA A 26 12.64 -12.49 -47.70
C ALA A 26 14.07 -11.94 -47.65
N ASP A 27 14.20 -10.62 -47.49
CA ASP A 27 15.49 -9.91 -47.36
C ASP A 27 15.78 -9.50 -45.90
N GLN A 28 14.91 -9.87 -44.96
CA GLN A 28 15.00 -9.49 -43.57
C GLN A 28 14.64 -10.66 -42.64
N VAL A 29 15.30 -10.71 -41.49
CA VAL A 29 14.95 -11.57 -40.36
C VAL A 29 14.48 -10.68 -39.21
N LYS A 30 13.27 -10.95 -38.71
CA LYS A 30 12.68 -10.28 -37.56
C LYS A 30 12.69 -11.21 -36.35
N LEU A 31 13.31 -10.75 -35.29
CA LEU A 31 13.18 -11.30 -33.94
C LEU A 31 12.16 -10.47 -33.18
N LYS A 32 11.28 -11.16 -32.45
CA LYS A 32 10.32 -10.52 -31.57
C LYS A 32 10.39 -11.16 -30.19
N ALA A 33 10.51 -10.33 -29.16
CA ALA A 33 10.43 -10.69 -27.76
C ALA A 33 9.46 -9.71 -27.08
N GLY A 34 8.26 -10.19 -26.73
CA GLY A 34 7.19 -9.33 -26.20
C GLY A 34 6.85 -8.17 -27.16
N ASN A 35 7.00 -6.94 -26.69
CA ASN A 35 6.78 -5.72 -27.49
C ASN A 35 8.03 -5.23 -28.23
N THR A 36 9.17 -5.90 -28.07
CA THR A 36 10.43 -5.53 -28.70
C THR A 36 10.59 -6.28 -30.00
N ASP A 37 10.67 -5.54 -31.09
CA ASP A 37 10.94 -6.06 -32.42
C ASP A 37 12.35 -5.64 -32.84
N TYR A 38 13.17 -6.60 -33.28
CA TYR A 38 14.48 -6.36 -33.87
C TYR A 38 14.55 -6.99 -35.25
N THR A 39 14.75 -6.17 -36.28
CA THR A 39 14.85 -6.63 -37.66
C THR A 39 16.25 -6.33 -38.19
N PHE A 40 16.87 -7.32 -38.82
CA PHE A 40 18.11 -7.13 -39.55
C PHE A 40 18.01 -7.68 -40.97
N THR A 41 18.78 -7.11 -41.89
CA THR A 41 18.83 -7.52 -43.30
C THR A 41 19.66 -8.80 -43.45
N ILE A 42 19.22 -9.68 -44.33
CA ILE A 42 19.95 -10.87 -44.76
C ILE A 42 20.04 -10.90 -46.28
N LYS A 43 21.23 -11.17 -46.81
CA LYS A 43 21.53 -11.23 -48.25
C LYS A 43 21.73 -12.67 -48.71
N ALA A 44 21.60 -12.89 -50.02
CA ALA A 44 21.76 -14.22 -50.62
C ALA A 44 23.15 -14.88 -50.40
N ALA A 45 24.18 -14.08 -50.14
CA ALA A 45 25.54 -14.54 -49.86
C ALA A 45 25.86 -14.62 -48.35
N ASP A 46 24.93 -14.23 -47.48
CA ASP A 46 25.17 -14.25 -46.04
C ASP A 46 25.20 -15.70 -45.54
N THR A 47 26.14 -15.96 -44.64
CA THR A 47 26.39 -17.28 -44.06
C THR A 47 25.60 -17.49 -42.77
N VAL A 48 25.56 -18.73 -42.29
CA VAL A 48 24.99 -19.05 -40.97
C VAL A 48 25.68 -18.27 -39.84
N ASN A 49 26.96 -17.92 -39.99
CA ASN A 49 27.65 -17.06 -39.02
C ASN A 49 27.15 -15.61 -39.05
N ASP A 50 26.77 -15.09 -40.22
CA ASP A 50 26.19 -13.75 -40.34
C ASP A 50 24.81 -13.69 -39.68
N LEU A 51 24.02 -14.76 -39.82
CA LEU A 51 22.77 -14.94 -39.10
C LEU A 51 22.98 -14.95 -37.58
N VAL A 52 23.95 -15.73 -37.08
CA VAL A 52 24.33 -15.77 -35.66
C VAL A 52 24.73 -14.38 -35.17
N ASN A 53 25.55 -13.66 -35.94
CA ASN A 53 25.99 -12.31 -35.61
C ASN A 53 24.83 -11.30 -35.61
N GLY A 54 23.90 -11.41 -36.55
CA GLY A 54 22.68 -10.60 -36.60
C GLY A 54 21.80 -10.80 -35.38
N ILE A 55 21.60 -12.07 -34.97
CA ILE A 55 20.85 -12.40 -33.76
C ILE A 55 21.57 -11.87 -32.50
N ASN A 56 22.89 -12.07 -32.39
CA ASN A 56 23.66 -11.61 -31.23
C ASN A 56 23.69 -10.09 -31.06
N LYS A 57 23.53 -9.32 -32.16
CA LYS A 57 23.40 -7.85 -32.12
C LYS A 57 22.02 -7.35 -31.67
N SER A 58 21.03 -8.23 -31.61
CA SER A 58 19.64 -7.86 -31.27
C SER A 58 19.47 -7.39 -29.83
N GLY A 59 20.36 -7.82 -28.91
CA GLY A 59 20.23 -7.61 -27.47
C GLY A 59 19.11 -8.43 -26.79
N ILE A 60 18.17 -8.98 -27.58
CA ILE A 60 17.03 -9.78 -27.10
C ILE A 60 17.29 -11.30 -27.12
N ALA A 61 18.27 -11.75 -27.92
CA ALA A 61 18.64 -13.16 -28.05
C ALA A 61 20.17 -13.33 -28.21
N THR A 62 20.69 -14.47 -27.77
CA THR A 62 22.03 -14.95 -28.13
C THR A 62 21.93 -16.19 -29.01
N ALA A 63 22.75 -16.26 -30.04
CA ALA A 63 22.82 -17.37 -30.98
C ALA A 63 24.22 -17.99 -30.99
N ALA A 64 24.28 -19.31 -31.12
CA ALA A 64 25.50 -20.06 -31.33
C ALA A 64 25.22 -21.30 -32.20
N ILE A 65 26.25 -21.85 -32.83
CA ILE A 65 26.18 -23.15 -33.50
C ILE A 65 26.68 -24.22 -32.53
N ASP A 66 25.90 -25.26 -32.29
CA ASP A 66 26.29 -26.37 -31.42
C ASP A 66 27.28 -27.33 -32.11
N THR A 67 27.75 -28.33 -31.36
CA THR A 67 28.69 -29.34 -31.87
C THR A 67 28.10 -30.25 -32.95
N ARG A 68 26.79 -30.18 -33.20
CA ARG A 68 26.06 -30.91 -34.25
C ARG A 68 25.79 -30.02 -35.47
N GLY A 69 26.31 -28.79 -35.50
CA GLY A 69 26.11 -27.84 -36.58
C GLY A 69 24.74 -27.16 -36.56
N GLN A 70 23.99 -27.23 -35.46
CA GLN A 70 22.65 -26.67 -35.36
C GLN A 70 22.71 -25.26 -34.77
N LEU A 71 21.94 -24.31 -35.32
CA LEU A 71 21.80 -23.00 -34.69
C LEU A 71 20.93 -23.14 -33.43
N VAL A 72 21.48 -22.72 -32.31
CA VAL A 72 20.85 -22.63 -31.00
C VAL A 72 20.67 -21.15 -30.69
N VAL A 73 19.43 -20.72 -30.45
CA VAL A 73 19.14 -19.36 -29.98
C VAL A 73 18.57 -19.44 -28.58
N THR A 74 19.18 -18.69 -27.68
CA THR A 74 18.78 -18.54 -26.29
C THR A 74 18.26 -17.14 -26.08
N GLY A 75 17.09 -17.02 -25.44
CA GLY A 75 16.56 -15.72 -25.10
C GLY A 75 17.35 -15.03 -24.01
N THR A 76 17.54 -13.72 -24.17
CA THR A 76 18.11 -12.92 -23.09
C THR A 76 16.96 -12.54 -22.11
N GLY A 77 15.72 -12.47 -22.57
CA GLY A 77 14.53 -12.19 -21.75
C GLY A 77 13.76 -13.44 -21.29
N SER A 78 12.67 -13.19 -20.58
CA SER A 78 11.68 -14.21 -20.18
C SER A 78 10.50 -14.31 -21.14
N ASP A 79 10.47 -13.46 -22.17
CA ASP A 79 9.45 -13.47 -23.22
C ASP A 79 9.68 -14.60 -24.22
N THR A 80 8.59 -15.06 -24.83
CA THR A 80 8.69 -15.97 -25.98
C THR A 80 9.39 -15.25 -27.11
N ILE A 81 10.43 -15.86 -27.67
CA ILE A 81 11.15 -15.31 -28.82
C ILE A 81 10.67 -16.00 -30.07
N THR A 82 10.16 -15.22 -31.02
CA THR A 82 9.83 -15.71 -32.35
C THR A 82 10.80 -15.19 -33.38
N MET A 83 11.17 -16.03 -34.34
CA MET A 83 11.97 -15.63 -35.50
C MET A 83 11.17 -15.83 -36.77
N GLN A 84 11.16 -14.81 -37.62
CA GLN A 84 10.45 -14.82 -38.90
C GLN A 84 11.36 -14.24 -40.00
N ALA A 85 11.40 -14.90 -41.15
CA ALA A 85 11.98 -14.34 -42.36
C ALA A 85 10.88 -13.66 -43.17
N GLY A 86 11.17 -12.50 -43.78
CA GLY A 86 10.18 -11.74 -44.53
C GLY A 86 10.77 -10.51 -45.20
N LYS A 87 9.89 -9.62 -45.67
CA LYS A 87 10.27 -8.36 -46.31
C LYS A 87 9.47 -7.20 -45.73
N THR A 88 10.10 -6.03 -45.62
CA THR A 88 9.39 -4.80 -45.28
C THR A 88 9.06 -4.02 -46.54
N ALA A 89 7.77 -3.81 -46.81
CA ALA A 89 7.27 -2.95 -47.88
C ALA A 89 6.36 -1.87 -47.28
N SER A 90 6.55 -0.62 -47.69
CA SER A 90 5.76 0.53 -47.18
C SER A 90 5.70 0.60 -45.64
N GLY A 91 6.80 0.25 -44.96
CA GLY A 91 6.91 0.30 -43.50
C GLY A 91 6.31 -0.89 -42.73
N THR A 92 5.72 -1.88 -43.41
CA THR A 92 5.14 -3.07 -42.78
C THR A 92 5.98 -4.31 -43.09
N PHE A 93 6.43 -5.01 -42.04
CA PHE A 93 7.09 -6.31 -42.17
C PHE A 93 6.05 -7.41 -42.47
N THR A 94 6.21 -8.10 -43.59
CA THR A 94 5.39 -9.25 -43.97
C THR A 94 6.24 -10.51 -43.91
N ALA A 95 5.87 -11.45 -43.04
CA ALA A 95 6.57 -12.73 -42.90
C ALA A 95 6.27 -13.66 -44.08
N ASP A 96 7.29 -14.34 -44.60
CA ASP A 96 7.15 -15.45 -45.53
C ASP A 96 7.31 -16.77 -44.76
N ALA A 97 6.24 -17.57 -44.70
CA ALA A 97 6.23 -18.81 -43.94
C ALA A 97 7.18 -19.87 -44.52
N THR A 98 7.39 -19.87 -45.83
CA THR A 98 8.28 -20.82 -46.51
C THR A 98 9.73 -20.49 -46.21
N GLU A 99 10.11 -19.22 -46.32
CA GLU A 99 11.47 -18.77 -46.00
C GLU A 99 11.76 -18.85 -44.50
N THR A 100 10.76 -18.60 -43.64
CA THR A 100 10.87 -18.84 -42.21
C THR A 100 11.12 -20.32 -41.93
N ALA A 101 10.38 -21.23 -42.57
CA ALA A 101 10.57 -22.67 -42.39
C ALA A 101 11.95 -23.15 -42.85
N LYS A 102 12.53 -22.55 -43.91
CA LYS A 102 13.92 -22.84 -44.33
C LYS A 102 14.93 -22.41 -43.27
N LEU A 103 14.73 -21.25 -42.66
CA LEU A 103 15.59 -20.73 -41.59
C LEU A 103 15.51 -21.59 -40.31
N THR A 104 14.41 -22.30 -40.09
CA THR A 104 14.10 -22.94 -38.80
C THR A 104 13.97 -24.45 -38.87
N GLY A 105 14.15 -25.06 -40.05
CA GLY A 105 14.08 -26.51 -40.22
C GLY A 105 12.66 -27.08 -40.33
N GLY A 106 11.69 -26.31 -40.80
CA GLY A 106 10.32 -26.76 -41.07
C GLY A 106 9.31 -26.50 -39.94
N ALA A 107 9.76 -26.28 -38.71
CA ALA A 107 8.89 -25.93 -37.57
C ALA A 107 8.97 -24.43 -37.25
N ALA A 108 7.86 -23.83 -36.78
CA ALA A 108 7.86 -22.44 -36.33
C ALA A 108 8.88 -22.25 -35.19
N PHE A 109 9.78 -21.27 -35.35
CA PHE A 109 10.78 -20.95 -34.35
C PHE A 109 10.19 -20.10 -33.24
N SER A 110 9.90 -20.76 -32.11
CA SER A 110 9.47 -20.13 -30.88
C SER A 110 10.30 -20.65 -29.70
N VAL A 111 11.15 -19.83 -29.10
CA VAL A 111 11.75 -20.17 -27.79
C VAL A 111 10.69 -19.83 -26.77
N ALA A 112 10.12 -20.83 -26.08
CA ALA A 112 9.06 -20.56 -25.11
C ALA A 112 9.60 -19.65 -24.01
N GLY A 113 8.81 -18.64 -23.64
CA GLY A 113 9.13 -17.79 -22.50
C GLY A 113 9.16 -18.60 -21.19
N GLY A 114 9.76 -18.02 -20.16
CA GLY A 114 9.78 -18.60 -18.82
C GLY A 114 10.56 -17.72 -17.86
N THR A 115 10.23 -17.80 -16.59
CA THR A 115 10.87 -17.05 -15.52
C THR A 115 11.80 -17.99 -14.75
N SER A 116 12.96 -17.49 -14.33
CA SER A 116 13.89 -18.32 -13.55
C SER A 116 13.28 -18.67 -12.20
N ALA A 117 13.64 -19.83 -11.64
CA ALA A 117 13.16 -20.26 -10.33
C ALA A 117 13.39 -19.19 -9.24
N GLN A 118 14.51 -18.45 -9.31
CA GLN A 118 14.81 -17.36 -8.38
C GLN A 118 13.86 -16.18 -8.52
N ARG A 119 13.46 -15.82 -9.76
CA ARG A 119 12.48 -14.73 -9.96
C ARG A 119 11.09 -15.15 -9.53
N SER A 120 10.70 -16.39 -9.82
CA SER A 120 9.44 -16.96 -9.34
C SER A 120 9.37 -16.91 -7.80
N ALA A 121 10.46 -17.31 -7.11
CA ALA A 121 10.56 -17.19 -5.66
C ALA A 121 10.46 -15.74 -5.14
N LEU A 122 11.04 -14.75 -5.84
CA LEU A 122 10.92 -13.33 -5.48
C LEU A 122 9.48 -12.81 -5.69
N VAL A 123 8.80 -13.24 -6.74
CA VAL A 123 7.38 -12.95 -6.98
C VAL A 123 6.53 -13.46 -5.82
N ASP A 124 6.77 -14.71 -5.39
CA ASP A 124 6.08 -15.30 -4.24
C ASP A 124 6.36 -14.52 -2.94
N GLN A 125 7.62 -14.19 -2.67
CA GLN A 125 8.00 -13.39 -1.50
C GLN A 125 7.31 -12.03 -1.49
N PHE A 126 7.29 -11.33 -2.62
CA PHE A 126 6.60 -10.04 -2.73
C PHE A 126 5.10 -10.17 -2.49
N ASN A 127 4.45 -11.16 -3.11
CA ASN A 127 3.02 -11.39 -2.95
C ASN A 127 2.64 -11.83 -1.52
N ASN A 128 3.53 -12.55 -0.84
CA ASN A 128 3.39 -12.86 0.58
C ASN A 128 3.49 -11.59 1.44
N LEU A 129 4.44 -10.70 1.16
CA LEU A 129 4.56 -9.41 1.86
C LEU A 129 3.31 -8.54 1.66
N ARG A 130 2.73 -8.49 0.45
CA ARG A 130 1.44 -7.82 0.21
C ARG A 130 0.34 -8.38 1.11
N THR A 131 0.30 -9.70 1.24
CA THR A 131 -0.68 -10.38 2.10
C THR A 131 -0.45 -10.03 3.56
N GLN A 132 0.81 -9.95 4.02
CA GLN A 132 1.15 -9.51 5.38
C GLN A 132 0.77 -8.05 5.62
N ILE A 133 0.89 -7.15 4.63
CA ILE A 133 0.41 -5.76 4.74
C ILE A 133 -1.11 -5.76 4.99
N ASN A 134 -1.87 -6.55 4.23
CA ASN A 134 -3.31 -6.67 4.42
C ASN A 134 -3.66 -7.21 5.80
N GLN A 135 -2.97 -8.25 6.27
CA GLN A 135 -3.19 -8.84 7.59
C GLN A 135 -2.87 -7.86 8.71
N ALA A 136 -1.73 -7.18 8.65
CA ALA A 136 -1.34 -6.18 9.64
C ALA A 136 -2.34 -5.01 9.71
N ALA A 137 -2.86 -4.57 8.55
CA ALA A 137 -3.90 -3.54 8.52
C ALA A 137 -5.23 -4.04 9.13
N GLN A 138 -5.62 -5.29 8.88
CA GLN A 138 -6.84 -5.90 9.43
C GLN A 138 -6.75 -6.11 10.95
N ASP A 139 -5.57 -6.50 11.45
CA ASP A 139 -5.34 -6.79 12.88
C ASP A 139 -5.26 -5.52 13.74
N ALA A 140 -5.08 -4.34 13.14
CA ALA A 140 -4.92 -3.05 13.84
C ALA A 140 -6.22 -2.47 14.44
N GLY A 141 -7.23 -3.30 14.70
CA GLY A 141 -8.50 -2.86 15.28
C GLY A 141 -8.41 -2.56 16.79
N PHE A 142 -9.13 -1.54 17.24
CA PHE A 142 -9.31 -1.23 18.66
C PHE A 142 -10.79 -1.12 19.00
N ASN A 143 -11.25 -1.89 19.98
CA ASN A 143 -12.66 -1.93 20.42
C ASN A 143 -13.69 -2.02 19.27
N GLY A 144 -13.37 -2.81 18.22
CA GLY A 144 -14.25 -3.02 17.07
C GLY A 144 -14.22 -1.91 16.01
N THR A 145 -13.33 -0.91 16.13
CA THR A 145 -13.08 0.10 15.08
C THR A 145 -11.68 -0.09 14.51
N ASN A 146 -11.55 -0.14 13.19
CA ASN A 146 -10.26 -0.21 12.50
C ASN A 146 -10.11 0.91 11.46
N LEU A 147 -9.38 1.96 11.85
CA LEU A 147 -9.11 3.11 10.98
C LEU A 147 -8.20 2.79 9.78
N LEU A 148 -7.48 1.65 9.81
CA LEU A 148 -6.66 1.17 8.69
C LEU A 148 -7.45 0.25 7.75
N ASN A 149 -8.67 -0.13 8.12
CA ASN A 149 -9.59 -0.88 7.26
C ASN A 149 -10.71 0.01 6.71
N GLY A 150 -10.63 1.33 6.94
CA GLY A 150 -11.60 2.31 6.43
C GLY A 150 -12.74 2.66 7.38
N ASP A 151 -12.76 2.14 8.61
CA ASP A 151 -13.79 2.49 9.57
C ASP A 151 -13.70 3.96 10.01
N GLY A 152 -14.83 4.51 10.46
CA GLY A 152 -14.90 5.85 11.03
C GLY A 152 -14.96 5.81 12.55
N LEU A 153 -14.26 6.74 13.20
CA LEU A 153 -14.36 6.98 14.65
C LEU A 153 -14.94 8.38 14.89
N THR A 154 -16.00 8.46 15.68
CA THR A 154 -16.54 9.76 16.14
C THR A 154 -16.25 9.94 17.62
N ILE A 155 -15.57 11.04 17.94
CA ILE A 155 -15.21 11.41 19.31
C ILE A 155 -16.06 12.62 19.69
N ALA A 156 -16.94 12.47 20.67
CA ALA A 156 -17.70 13.59 21.23
C ALA A 156 -16.86 14.31 22.29
N PHE A 157 -16.83 15.64 22.25
CA PHE A 157 -16.11 16.49 23.20
C PHE A 157 -17.03 17.07 24.29
N ASN A 158 -18.34 16.94 24.14
CA ASN A 158 -19.30 17.38 25.14
C ASN A 158 -20.50 16.43 25.22
N GLU A 159 -21.25 16.53 26.31
CA GLU A 159 -22.44 15.70 26.59
C GLU A 159 -23.69 16.17 25.85
N LYS A 160 -23.61 17.30 25.13
CA LYS A 160 -24.74 17.84 24.40
C LYS A 160 -25.11 16.93 23.23
N THR A 161 -26.39 16.92 22.88
CA THR A 161 -26.94 16.15 21.75
C THR A 161 -27.30 17.06 20.57
N GLY A 162 -27.37 16.50 19.37
CA GLY A 162 -27.81 17.22 18.16
C GLY A 162 -26.80 18.26 17.68
N ALA A 163 -27.29 19.39 17.14
CA ALA A 163 -26.44 20.42 16.53
C ALA A 163 -25.49 21.13 17.51
N ALA A 164 -25.77 21.05 18.82
CA ALA A 164 -24.92 21.61 19.86
C ALA A 164 -23.78 20.67 20.29
N GLN A 165 -23.74 19.44 19.76
CA GLN A 165 -22.68 18.49 20.07
C GLN A 165 -21.39 18.89 19.38
N SER A 166 -20.33 19.08 20.16
CA SER A 166 -18.98 19.25 19.63
C SER A 166 -18.36 17.87 19.47
N LYS A 167 -17.87 17.56 18.27
CA LYS A 167 -17.29 16.26 17.94
C LYS A 167 -16.18 16.36 16.91
N LEU A 168 -15.30 15.37 16.91
CA LEU A 168 -14.35 15.11 15.84
C LEU A 168 -14.70 13.78 15.17
N ALA A 169 -14.95 13.83 13.86
CA ALA A 169 -15.08 12.63 13.05
C ALA A 169 -13.71 12.34 12.40
N VAL A 170 -13.13 11.20 12.75
CA VAL A 170 -11.89 10.68 12.18
C VAL A 170 -12.29 9.61 11.17
N GLN A 171 -12.05 9.88 9.90
CA GLN A 171 -12.29 8.91 8.83
C GLN A 171 -11.01 8.10 8.61
N GLY A 172 -11.12 6.77 8.79
CA GLY A 172 -10.08 5.84 8.40
C GLY A 172 -9.99 5.66 6.88
N SER A 173 -8.90 5.06 6.44
CA SER A 173 -8.68 4.69 5.04
C SER A 173 -8.26 3.22 4.98
N ALA A 174 -8.71 2.50 3.96
CA ALA A 174 -8.30 1.12 3.76
C ALA A 174 -6.84 1.06 3.31
N ILE A 175 -5.99 0.42 4.11
CA ILE A 175 -4.55 0.21 3.87
C ILE A 175 -4.31 -1.23 3.44
N THR A 176 -5.05 -1.67 2.42
CA THR A 176 -4.72 -2.91 1.72
C THR A 176 -3.67 -2.63 0.64
N ALA A 177 -2.86 -3.62 0.29
CA ALA A 177 -1.89 -3.51 -0.80
C ALA A 177 -2.55 -3.02 -2.10
N ASP A 178 -3.76 -3.49 -2.39
CA ASP A 178 -4.54 -3.06 -3.55
C ASP A 178 -5.04 -1.61 -3.42
N ALA A 179 -5.54 -1.20 -2.24
CA ALA A 179 -5.98 0.18 -1.99
C ALA A 179 -4.82 1.19 -2.01
N LEU A 180 -3.62 0.74 -1.66
CA LEU A 180 -2.37 1.50 -1.80
C LEU A 180 -1.84 1.54 -3.24
N GLY A 181 -2.50 0.86 -4.19
CA GLY A 181 -2.12 0.81 -5.60
C GLY A 181 -0.89 -0.06 -5.87
N ILE A 182 -0.44 -0.84 -4.89
CA ILE A 182 0.58 -1.85 -5.11
C ILE A 182 -0.16 -2.95 -5.90
N GLY A 183 0.28 -3.37 -7.07
CA GLY A 183 -0.23 -4.54 -7.80
C GLY A 183 0.52 -5.83 -7.47
N ARG A 184 -0.03 -7.01 -7.81
CA ARG A 184 0.70 -8.28 -7.63
C ARG A 184 1.78 -8.40 -8.69
N PHE A 185 2.89 -9.07 -8.36
CA PHE A 185 3.75 -9.57 -9.42
C PHE A 185 3.19 -10.89 -9.95
N VAL A 186 3.25 -11.07 -11.26
CA VAL A 186 2.86 -12.33 -11.92
C VAL A 186 3.96 -12.88 -12.80
N ASP A 187 4.05 -14.21 -12.79
CA ASP A 187 4.97 -14.98 -13.61
C ASP A 187 4.32 -15.30 -14.97
N SER A 188 5.05 -15.04 -16.05
CA SER A 188 4.61 -14.92 -17.45
C SER A 188 3.57 -13.80 -17.72
N GLY A 189 3.70 -13.08 -18.84
CA GLY A 189 2.74 -12.02 -19.23
C GLY A 189 1.31 -12.51 -19.50
N THR A 190 1.09 -13.83 -19.54
CA THR A 190 -0.23 -14.46 -19.64
C THR A 190 -0.85 -14.58 -18.25
N GLY A 191 -1.66 -13.59 -17.85
CA GLY A 191 -2.32 -13.58 -16.53
C GLY A 191 -2.25 -12.25 -15.79
N GLN A 192 -1.54 -11.26 -16.32
CA GLN A 192 -1.60 -9.88 -15.82
C GLN A 192 -3.02 -9.33 -15.98
N ALA A 193 -3.66 -8.98 -14.86
CA ALA A 193 -4.95 -8.30 -14.84
C ALA A 193 -4.79 -6.92 -14.20
N GLY A 194 -5.35 -5.88 -14.83
CA GLY A 194 -5.39 -4.55 -14.23
C GLY A 194 -4.01 -4.01 -13.80
N GLY A 195 -3.91 -3.57 -12.54
CA GLY A 195 -2.72 -2.93 -11.97
C GLY A 195 -1.57 -3.87 -11.58
N ASP A 196 -1.60 -5.14 -11.99
CA ASP A 196 -0.52 -6.10 -11.75
C ASP A 196 0.77 -5.76 -12.52
N PHE A 197 1.90 -6.29 -12.04
CA PHE A 197 3.23 -6.06 -12.59
C PHE A 197 3.81 -7.32 -13.23
N GLY A 198 4.36 -7.16 -14.43
CA GLY A 198 5.22 -8.17 -15.05
C GLY A 198 6.62 -8.17 -14.46
N VAL A 199 7.11 -9.35 -14.06
CA VAL A 199 8.52 -9.52 -13.63
C VAL A 199 9.48 -9.59 -14.83
N GLN A 200 8.96 -9.58 -16.06
CA GLN A 200 9.71 -9.86 -17.29
C GLN A 200 10.31 -8.62 -17.95
N ASN A 201 9.73 -7.43 -17.73
CA ASN A 201 10.15 -6.20 -18.39
C ASN A 201 10.49 -5.09 -17.38
N ASN A 202 11.43 -4.21 -17.76
CA ASN A 202 11.91 -3.13 -16.89
C ASN A 202 10.85 -2.03 -16.66
N THR A 203 9.88 -1.92 -17.58
CA THR A 203 8.80 -0.94 -17.49
C THR A 203 7.88 -1.25 -16.31
N ASP A 204 7.46 -2.51 -16.14
CA ASP A 204 6.59 -2.92 -15.05
C ASP A 204 7.33 -2.98 -13.70
N LEU A 205 8.63 -3.30 -13.70
CA LEU A 205 9.50 -3.11 -12.53
C LEU A 205 9.55 -1.62 -12.11
N GLY A 206 9.63 -0.71 -13.07
CA GLY A 206 9.53 0.73 -12.82
C GLY A 206 8.18 1.14 -12.23
N LYS A 207 7.08 0.68 -12.82
CA LYS A 207 5.72 0.92 -12.29
C LYS A 207 5.56 0.38 -10.86
N ALA A 208 6.15 -0.78 -10.55
CA ALA A 208 6.13 -1.34 -9.20
C ALA A 208 6.88 -0.45 -8.20
N ALA A 209 8.04 0.09 -8.58
CA ALA A 209 8.79 1.03 -7.75
C ALA A 209 8.02 2.35 -7.52
N ASP A 210 7.37 2.86 -8.56
CA ASP A 210 6.52 4.06 -8.47
C ASP A 210 5.31 3.80 -7.56
N ALA A 211 4.66 2.64 -7.70
CA ALA A 211 3.54 2.23 -6.85
C ALA A 211 3.95 2.14 -5.37
N LEU A 212 5.12 1.58 -5.06
CA LEU A 212 5.65 1.55 -3.69
C LEU A 212 5.94 2.95 -3.14
N THR A 213 6.46 3.85 -3.99
CA THR A 213 6.74 5.25 -3.61
C THR A 213 5.43 6.02 -3.32
N ASN A 214 4.41 5.80 -4.14
CA ASN A 214 3.08 6.37 -3.94
C ASN A 214 2.42 5.80 -2.68
N ALA A 215 2.49 4.49 -2.46
CA ALA A 215 2.00 3.84 -1.24
C ALA A 215 2.65 4.43 0.02
N LEU A 216 3.97 4.61 0.02
CA LEU A 216 4.68 5.25 1.13
C LEU A 216 4.23 6.69 1.36
N THR A 217 3.99 7.45 0.29
CA THR A 217 3.50 8.83 0.38
C THR A 217 2.08 8.87 0.97
N ASN A 218 1.20 7.98 0.54
CA ASN A 218 -0.15 7.84 1.08
C ASN A 218 -0.14 7.48 2.57
N LEU A 219 0.72 6.52 2.97
CA LEU A 219 0.88 6.15 4.39
C LEU A 219 1.38 7.31 5.25
N LYS A 220 2.35 8.09 4.76
CA LYS A 220 2.84 9.29 5.46
C LYS A 220 1.76 10.36 5.58
N SER A 221 0.95 10.56 4.53
CA SER A 221 -0.18 11.48 4.56
C SER A 221 -1.22 11.05 5.60
N LEU A 222 -1.62 9.77 5.59
CA LEU A 222 -2.54 9.22 6.58
C LEU A 222 -2.00 9.36 8.01
N SER A 223 -0.74 9.02 8.23
CA SER A 223 -0.09 9.17 9.54
C SER A 223 -0.08 10.62 10.02
N SER A 224 0.14 11.58 9.11
CA SER A 224 0.09 13.01 9.43
C SER A 224 -1.32 13.46 9.81
N THR A 225 -2.34 13.01 9.07
CA THR A 225 -3.75 13.29 9.38
C THR A 225 -4.16 12.71 10.73
N LEU A 226 -3.82 11.45 11.00
CA LEU A 226 -4.09 10.81 12.30
C LEU A 226 -3.34 11.52 13.44
N GLY A 227 -2.09 11.94 13.22
CA GLY A 227 -1.32 12.73 14.17
C GLY A 227 -1.96 14.08 14.49
N SER A 228 -2.44 14.80 13.48
CA SER A 228 -3.17 16.07 13.67
C SER A 228 -4.47 15.87 14.46
N ASN A 229 -5.24 14.83 14.14
CA ASN A 229 -6.45 14.47 14.88
C ASN A 229 -6.13 14.13 16.35
N LEU A 230 -5.04 13.39 16.60
CA LEU A 230 -4.60 13.06 17.96
C LEU A 230 -4.26 14.32 18.76
N SER A 231 -3.55 15.29 18.18
CA SER A 231 -3.24 16.57 18.84
C SER A 231 -4.51 17.34 19.24
N VAL A 232 -5.54 17.33 18.38
CA VAL A 232 -6.85 17.94 18.70
C VAL A 232 -7.50 17.23 19.88
N VAL A 233 -7.51 15.89 19.88
CA VAL A 233 -8.08 15.09 20.97
C VAL A 233 -7.34 15.34 22.28
N GLN A 234 -6.01 15.39 22.27
CA GLN A 234 -5.19 15.68 23.46
C GLN A 234 -5.50 17.08 24.01
N THR A 235 -5.52 18.10 23.15
CA THR A 235 -5.85 19.49 23.56
C THR A 235 -7.24 19.57 24.19
N ARG A 236 -8.23 18.89 23.60
CA ARG A 236 -9.59 18.83 24.13
C ARG A 236 -9.69 18.06 25.44
N GLN A 237 -8.93 16.97 25.57
CA GLN A 237 -8.87 16.20 26.80
C GLN A 237 -8.32 17.06 27.95
N ASP A 238 -7.26 17.82 27.71
CA ASP A 238 -6.64 18.65 28.74
C ASP A 238 -7.53 19.84 29.11
N PHE A 239 -8.18 20.48 28.13
CA PHE A 239 -9.21 21.49 28.40
C PHE A 239 -10.35 20.92 29.26
N ALA A 240 -10.84 19.72 28.94
CA ALA A 240 -11.91 19.10 29.70
C ALA A 240 -11.48 18.78 31.14
N LYS A 241 -10.26 18.27 31.35
CA LYS A 241 -9.72 18.05 32.71
C LYS A 241 -9.62 19.35 33.50
N GLN A 242 -9.14 20.43 32.88
CA GLN A 242 -9.06 21.74 33.53
C GLN A 242 -10.46 22.28 33.87
N LEU A 243 -11.41 22.15 32.96
CA LEU A 243 -12.80 22.56 33.18
C LEU A 243 -13.42 21.77 34.34
N VAL A 244 -13.21 20.45 34.39
CA VAL A 244 -13.68 19.60 35.51
C VAL A 244 -13.11 20.09 36.83
N ASN A 245 -11.80 20.36 36.91
CA ASN A 245 -11.17 20.85 38.14
C ASN A 245 -11.76 22.20 38.59
N VAL A 246 -11.98 23.14 37.65
CA VAL A 246 -12.58 24.44 37.98
C VAL A 246 -14.03 24.29 38.44
N LEU A 247 -14.81 23.43 37.80
CA LEU A 247 -16.20 23.16 38.20
C LEU A 247 -16.28 22.45 39.55
N ASP A 248 -15.35 21.54 39.85
CA ASP A 248 -15.25 20.86 41.14
C ASP A 248 -14.99 21.87 42.26
N THR A 249 -13.96 22.70 42.14
CA THR A 249 -13.68 23.80 43.08
C THR A 249 -14.86 24.76 43.19
N GLY A 250 -15.43 25.21 42.06
CA GLY A 250 -16.56 26.15 42.08
C GLY A 250 -17.81 25.56 42.74
N SER A 251 -18.05 24.26 42.57
CA SER A 251 -19.14 23.57 43.27
C SER A 251 -18.88 23.45 44.77
N ALA A 252 -17.64 23.18 45.16
CA ALA A 252 -17.21 23.15 46.55
C ALA A 252 -17.38 24.54 47.19
N ASP A 253 -17.00 25.62 46.52
CA ASP A 253 -17.15 26.99 47.06
C ASP A 253 -18.62 27.41 47.22
N LEU A 254 -19.52 26.92 46.36
CA LEU A 254 -20.96 27.23 46.45
C LEU A 254 -21.69 26.41 47.51
N VAL A 255 -21.19 25.22 47.87
CA VAL A 255 -21.86 24.28 48.77
C VAL A 255 -21.20 24.22 50.14
N ASN A 256 -19.88 24.38 50.21
CA ASN A 256 -19.15 24.33 51.45
C ASN A 256 -19.38 25.61 52.25
N ALA A 257 -19.83 25.46 53.49
CA ALA A 257 -19.93 26.57 54.42
C ALA A 257 -18.53 26.92 54.97
N ASP A 258 -18.29 28.21 55.24
CA ASP A 258 -17.09 28.62 55.97
C ASP A 258 -17.20 28.14 57.43
N MET A 259 -16.40 27.15 57.79
CA MET A 259 -16.41 26.56 59.12
C MET A 259 -16.11 27.59 60.23
N ASN A 260 -15.37 28.66 59.95
CA ASN A 260 -15.09 29.70 60.94
C ASN A 260 -16.33 30.56 61.21
N GLU A 261 -17.07 30.92 60.16
CA GLU A 261 -18.30 31.70 60.30
C GLU A 261 -19.43 30.86 60.92
N GLU A 262 -19.58 29.60 60.49
CA GLU A 262 -20.50 28.66 61.12
C GLU A 262 -20.14 28.38 62.59
N ALA A 263 -18.85 28.25 62.92
CA ALA A 263 -18.40 28.07 64.30
C ALA A 263 -18.67 29.31 65.16
N ALA A 264 -18.40 30.52 64.64
CA ALA A 264 -18.69 31.77 65.34
C ALA A 264 -20.21 31.96 65.54
N THR A 265 -21.01 31.66 64.52
CA THR A 265 -22.47 31.73 64.59
C THR A 265 -23.04 30.72 65.58
N SER A 266 -22.52 29.49 65.59
CA SER A 266 -22.88 28.44 66.55
C SER A 266 -22.53 28.86 67.99
N GLN A 267 -21.33 29.43 68.20
CA GLN A 267 -20.91 29.94 69.52
C GLN A 267 -21.78 31.13 69.98
N ALA A 268 -22.10 32.06 69.07
CA ALA A 268 -22.99 33.17 69.35
C ALA A 268 -24.43 32.71 69.66
N LEU A 269 -24.92 31.68 68.94
CA LEU A 269 -26.22 31.06 69.20
C LEU A 269 -26.25 30.39 70.58
N SER A 270 -25.23 29.60 70.93
CA SER A 270 -25.10 28.98 72.26
C SER A 270 -25.09 30.03 73.37
N THR A 271 -24.34 31.12 73.19
CA THR A 271 -24.30 32.25 74.14
C THR A 271 -25.67 32.92 74.27
N ARG A 272 -26.36 33.16 73.15
CA ARG A 272 -27.71 33.74 73.13
C ARG A 272 -28.76 32.81 73.76
N GLN A 273 -28.66 31.50 73.56
CA GLN A 273 -29.53 30.52 74.23
C GLN A 273 -29.29 30.52 75.75
N SER A 274 -28.03 30.53 76.19
CA SER A 274 -27.69 30.66 77.62
C SER A 274 -28.29 31.94 78.22
N LEU A 275 -28.12 33.10 77.56
CA LEU A 275 -28.72 34.36 77.98
C LEU A 275 -30.25 34.32 77.99
N ALA A 276 -30.89 33.69 76.99
CA ALA A 276 -32.34 33.55 76.93
C ALA A 276 -32.88 32.67 78.07
N ILE A 277 -32.19 31.59 78.41
CA ILE A 277 -32.53 30.72 79.55
C ILE A 277 -32.34 31.48 80.88
N SER A 278 -31.23 32.20 81.04
CA SER A 278 -31.00 33.05 82.22
C SER A 278 -32.05 34.16 82.34
N ALA A 279 -32.40 34.83 81.24
CA ALA A 279 -33.43 35.87 81.21
C ALA A 279 -34.82 35.31 81.52
N LEU A 280 -35.17 34.12 81.01
CA LEU A 280 -36.41 33.42 81.34
C LEU A 280 -36.45 32.99 82.81
N SER A 281 -35.34 32.52 83.35
CA SER A 281 -35.21 32.22 84.79
C SER A 281 -35.42 33.48 85.63
N LEU A 282 -34.78 34.60 85.26
CA LEU A 282 -34.94 35.89 85.93
C LEU A 282 -36.38 36.41 85.84
N ALA A 283 -37.04 36.27 84.68
CA ALA A 283 -38.44 36.67 84.50
C ALA A 283 -39.39 35.83 85.36
N ASN A 284 -39.15 34.52 85.47
CA ASN A 284 -39.92 33.64 86.36
C ASN A 284 -39.68 33.97 87.85
N GLN A 285 -38.44 34.27 88.24
CA GLN A 285 -38.11 34.74 89.59
C GLN A 285 -38.76 36.10 89.90
N ALA A 286 -38.74 37.04 88.94
CA ALA A 286 -39.39 38.35 89.08
C ALA A 286 -40.92 38.21 89.24
N ASN A 287 -41.57 37.33 88.46
CA ASN A 287 -43.00 37.04 88.62
C ASN A 287 -43.33 36.41 89.98
N GLN A 288 -42.47 35.54 90.52
CA GLN A 288 -42.63 34.98 91.87
C GLN A 288 -42.38 36.02 92.97
N GLY A 289 -41.42 36.92 92.80
CA GLY A 289 -41.16 38.04 93.71
C GLY A 289 -42.31 39.06 93.77
N ILE A 290 -42.94 39.35 92.63
CA ILE A 290 -44.17 40.17 92.59
C ILE A 290 -45.31 39.46 93.33
N LEU A 291 -45.43 38.14 93.20
CA LEU A 291 -46.41 37.35 93.94
C LEU A 291 -46.15 37.30 95.46
N GLN A 292 -44.91 37.46 95.92
CA GLN A 292 -44.61 37.63 97.36
C GLN A 292 -44.94 39.03 97.88
N LEU A 293 -44.86 40.07 97.04
CA LEU A 293 -45.20 41.45 97.39
C LEU A 293 -46.72 41.72 97.43
N LEU A 294 -47.50 40.92 96.71
CA LEU A 294 -48.97 41.01 96.65
C LEU A 294 -49.67 40.07 97.65
N ARG A 295 -48.93 39.48 98.58
CA ARG A 295 -49.44 38.58 99.63
C ARG A 295 -49.37 39.17 101.01
#